data_AF-A0A060CH10-F1
#
_entry.id   AF-A0A060CH10-F1
#
_cell.length_a   1.000
_cell.length_b   1.000
_cell.length_c   1.000
_cell.angle_alpha   90.00
_cell.angle_beta   90.00
_cell.angle_gamma   90.00
#
_symmetry.space_group_name_H-M   'P 1'
#
loop_
_entity.id
_entity.type
_entity.pdbx_description
1 polymer ?
#
loop_
_entity_poly.entity_id
_entity_poly.type
_entity_poly.pdbx_seq_one_letter_code
_entity_poly.pdbx_strand_id
1 'polypeptide(L)' 'MSGRSGAVWNREWWRDAVVYQLYTRSFFDTNGDGVGDLQGVRQKLPYLA' A
#
# COMPACT_ATOMS: atom_id res chain seq x y z
N MET A 1 -32.58 -19.09 24.97
CA MET A 1 -32.26 -17.66 25.17
C MET A 1 -31.15 -17.28 24.18
N SER A 2 -31.42 -16.22 23.41
CA SER A 2 -30.64 -15.58 22.34
C SER A 2 -29.13 -15.77 22.33
N GLY A 3 -28.59 -16.05 21.13
CA GLY A 3 -27.17 -15.95 20.83
C GLY A 3 -26.64 -14.52 20.80
N ARG A 4 -25.31 -14.42 20.80
CA ARG A 4 -24.51 -13.38 20.15
C ARG A 4 -23.10 -13.96 19.96
N SER A 5 -22.85 -14.43 18.74
CA SER A 5 -21.50 -14.60 18.20
C SER A 5 -20.69 -13.34 18.50
N GLY A 6 -19.58 -13.48 19.22
CA GLY A 6 -18.67 -12.36 19.48
C GLY A 6 -18.15 -11.84 18.16
N ALA A 7 -18.74 -10.75 17.67
CA ALA A 7 -18.21 -10.03 16.52
C ALA A 7 -16.80 -9.61 16.90
N VAL A 8 -15.79 -10.13 16.18
CA VAL A 8 -14.47 -9.52 16.18
C VAL A 8 -14.70 -8.15 15.57
N TRP A 9 -14.82 -7.14 16.44
CA TRP A 9 -14.88 -5.76 16.00
C TRP A 9 -13.69 -5.54 15.08
N ASN A 10 -14.01 -5.12 13.86
CA ASN A 10 -13.06 -4.76 12.81
C ASN A 10 -12.09 -3.75 13.40
N ARG A 11 -10.93 -4.21 13.90
CA ARG A 11 -9.87 -3.31 14.38
C ARG A 11 -9.58 -2.37 13.23
N GLU A 12 -9.56 -1.08 13.52
CA GLU A 12 -9.33 -0.04 12.51
C GLU A 12 -7.92 -0.23 11.94
N TRP A 13 -7.81 -0.92 10.81
CA TRP A 13 -6.54 -1.39 10.21
C TRP A 13 -5.50 -0.28 10.06
N TRP A 14 -5.96 0.95 9.81
CA TRP A 14 -5.11 2.11 9.58
C TRP A 14 -4.39 2.59 10.85
N ARG A 15 -4.89 2.24 12.05
CA ARG A 15 -4.22 2.58 13.31
C ARG A 15 -2.95 1.75 13.55
N ASP A 16 -2.92 0.54 13.01
CA ASP A 16 -1.84 -0.42 13.21
C ASP A 16 -0.99 -0.63 11.94
N ALA A 17 -1.29 0.09 10.84
CA ALA A 17 -0.59 -0.05 9.56
C ALA A 17 0.67 0.81 9.47
N VAL A 18 1.70 0.29 8.81
CA VAL A 18 2.85 1.08 8.35
C VAL A 18 2.55 1.61 6.95
N VAL A 19 2.55 2.94 6.79
CA VAL A 19 2.22 3.60 5.52
C VAL A 19 3.48 4.18 4.88
N TYR A 20 3.75 3.81 3.63
CA TYR A 20 4.83 4.37 2.83
C TYR A 20 4.28 5.42 1.86
N GLN A 21 4.76 6.66 1.98
CA GLN A 21 4.48 7.71 1.01
C GLN A 21 5.59 7.72 -0.04
N LEU A 22 5.19 7.65 -1.31
CA LEU A 22 6.11 7.63 -2.44
C LEU A 22 5.87 8.85 -3.33
N TYR A 23 6.95 9.50 -3.74
CA TYR A 23 6.91 10.53 -4.77
C TYR A 23 7.19 9.90 -6.14
N THR A 24 6.12 9.58 -6.89
CA THR A 24 6.18 8.77 -8.12
C THR A 24 7.19 9.27 -9.13
N ARG A 25 7.23 10.58 -9.41
CA ARG A 25 8.11 11.18 -10.43
C ARG A 25 9.60 10.97 -10.19
N SER A 26 10.00 10.65 -8.96
CA SER A 26 11.40 10.40 -8.60
C SER A 26 11.65 8.96 -8.14
N PHE A 27 10.66 8.08 -8.25
CA PHE A 27 10.77 6.72 -7.70
C PHE A 27 11.40 5.74 -8.69
N PHE A 28 10.78 5.53 -9.85
CA PHE A 28 11.33 4.63 -10.87
C PHE A 28 10.75 4.94 -12.25
N ASP A 29 11.63 5.23 -13.21
CA ASP A 29 11.34 5.46 -14.62
C ASP A 29 11.46 4.12 -15.38
N THR A 30 10.39 3.71 -16.07
CA THR A 30 10.35 2.47 -16.84
C THR A 30 10.52 2.66 -18.35
N ASN A 31 10.43 3.89 -18.86
CA ASN A 31 10.39 4.18 -20.29
C ASN A 31 11.60 5.02 -20.76
N GLY A 32 12.42 5.52 -19.83
CA GLY A 32 13.65 6.27 -20.10
C GLY A 32 13.45 7.76 -20.39
N ASP A 33 12.29 8.33 -20.06
CA ASP A 33 11.99 9.76 -20.26
C ASP A 33 12.54 10.67 -19.14
N GLY A 34 13.12 10.07 -18.09
CA GLY A 34 13.70 10.76 -16.94
C GLY A 34 12.71 11.07 -15.82
N VAL A 35 11.44 10.64 -15.94
CA VAL A 35 10.38 10.85 -14.95
C VAL A 35 9.81 9.50 -14.51
N GLY A 36 9.75 9.30 -13.19
CA GLY A 36 9.17 8.09 -12.64
C GLY A 36 7.67 7.95 -12.92
N ASP A 37 7.23 6.70 -13.10
CA ASP A 37 5.88 6.37 -13.58
C ASP A 37 5.20 5.27 -12.74
N LEU A 38 3.89 5.06 -12.98
CA LEU A 38 3.10 4.08 -12.22
C LEU A 38 3.46 2.63 -12.55
N GLN A 39 3.97 2.34 -13.76
CA GLN A 39 4.46 0.99 -14.06
C GLN A 39 5.70 0.69 -13.21
N GLY A 40 6.54 1.70 -12.96
CA GLY A 40 7.68 1.61 -12.08
C GLY A 40 7.29 1.32 -10.64
N VAL A 41 6.28 2.02 -10.13
CA VAL A 41 5.71 1.72 -8.81
C VAL A 41 5.28 0.25 -8.72
N ARG A 42 4.51 -0.23 -9.70
CA ARG A 42 4.02 -1.62 -9.72
C ARG A 42 5.14 -2.64 -9.74
N GLN A 43 6.18 -2.44 -10.56
CA GLN A 43 7.33 -3.34 -10.65
C GLN A 43 8.14 -3.42 -9.37
N LYS A 44 8.13 -2.34 -8.57
CA LYS A 44 8.89 -2.24 -7.32
C LYS A 44 8.06 -2.49 -6.06
N LEU A 45 6.76 -2.81 -6.16
CA LEU A 45 5.96 -3.20 -5.00
C LEU A 45 6.60 -4.31 -4.15
N PRO A 46 7.24 -5.35 -4.72
CA PRO A 46 7.91 -6.38 -3.91
C PRO A 46 9.06 -5.85 -3.04
N TYR A 47 9.64 -4.69 -3.35
CA TYR A 47 10.68 -4.06 -2.52
C TYR A 47 10.12 -3.40 -1.25
N LEU A 48 8.81 -3.13 -1.21
CA LEU A 48 8.14 -2.46 -0.10
C LEU A 48 7.47 -3.43 0.88
N ALA A 49 7.58 -4.74 0.63
CA ALA A 49 6.94 -5.81 1.39
C ALA A 49 7.80 -6.29 2.57
#